data_AF-A0A922ZIE9-F1
#
_entry.id   AF-A0A922ZIE9-F1
#
_cell.length_a   1.000
_cell.length_b   1.000
_cell.length_c   1.000
_cell.angle_alpha   90.00
_cell.angle_beta   90.00
_cell.angle_gamma   90.00
#
_symmetry.space_group_name_H-M   'P 1'
#
loop_
_entity.id
_entity.type
_entity.pdbx_description
1 polymer ?
#
loop_
_entity_poly.entity_id
_entity_poly.type
_entity_poly.pdbx_seq_one_letter_code
_entity_poly.pdbx_strand_id
1 'polypeptide(L)'
;MTPEWLIQVLWFVASGLALGFFYYYLAKKEKLKAIYCFIIAIVVVLIIVILMTSNDNIKNKSQAHANPLHVRYLTSLVLEYPGPLLYVYDSEFGKLIAPVGYAVVIEVVNNRPTPTKIASYYIDVGVGGQWIRLLNLSTLISIDLFWAMDSLKACRRLDFRTNSFDLQARDKNIAPGESIKGWMFFEWPIELRGNIPSFSNIRVFIENIHGEKENVVLDVINIQEAGISMLQGSELIVYSRVENADLSGLEVIPFVDRTRGLK
;
A
#
# COMPACT_ATOMS: atom_id res chain seq x y z
N MET A 1 4.20 28.18 -8.17
CA MET A 1 5.59 27.69 -8.19
C MET A 1 6.42 28.72 -8.94
N THR A 2 7.46 29.28 -8.32
CA THR A 2 8.29 30.29 -8.98
C THR A 2 9.21 29.61 -10.00
N PRO A 3 9.31 30.11 -11.24
CA PRO A 3 10.18 29.53 -12.25
C PRO A 3 11.67 29.67 -11.86
N GLU A 4 12.49 28.66 -12.12
CA GLU A 4 13.94 28.71 -11.83
C GLU A 4 14.65 29.85 -12.55
N TRP A 5 14.23 30.17 -13.78
CA TRP A 5 14.79 31.29 -14.54
C TRP A 5 14.58 32.64 -13.84
N LEU A 6 13.48 32.81 -13.10
CA LEU A 6 13.19 34.04 -12.36
C LEU A 6 14.18 34.22 -11.19
N ILE A 7 14.50 33.13 -10.48
CA ILE A 7 15.47 33.11 -9.38
C ILE A 7 16.88 33.43 -9.92
N GLN A 8 17.25 32.88 -11.08
CA GLN A 8 18.53 33.16 -11.73
C GLN A 8 18.65 34.64 -12.15
N VAL A 9 17.60 35.22 -12.72
CA VAL A 9 17.56 36.65 -13.09
C VAL A 9 17.73 37.55 -11.86
N LEU A 10 17.07 37.23 -10.74
CA LEU A 10 17.21 38.01 -9.50
C LEU A 10 18.63 37.94 -8.93
N TRP A 11 19.28 36.77 -8.97
CA TRP A 11 20.70 36.65 -8.58
C TRP A 11 21.62 37.50 -9.45
N PHE A 12 21.37 37.53 -10.76
CA PHE A 12 22.11 38.36 -11.70
C PHE A 12 21.96 39.86 -11.39
N VAL A 13 20.72 40.31 -11.13
CA VAL A 13 20.43 41.70 -10.74
C VAL A 13 21.10 42.06 -9.41
N ALA A 14 21.02 41.19 -8.40
CA ALA A 14 21.69 41.41 -7.10
C ALA A 14 23.21 41.56 -7.26
N SER A 15 23.82 40.71 -8.08
CA SER A 15 25.25 40.71 -8.36
C SER A 15 25.67 41.99 -9.09
N GLY A 16 24.89 42.42 -10.09
CA GLY A 16 25.11 43.68 -10.81
C GLY A 16 25.02 44.91 -9.90
N LEU A 17 24.06 44.95 -8.99
CA LEU A 17 23.91 46.02 -8.00
C LEU A 17 25.06 46.05 -6.98
N ALA A 18 25.53 44.90 -6.53
CA ALA A 18 26.68 44.79 -5.63
C ALA A 18 27.99 45.27 -6.30
N LEU A 19 28.21 44.91 -7.57
CA LEU A 19 29.32 45.43 -8.37
C LEU A 19 29.20 46.95 -8.60
N GLY A 20 28.00 47.44 -8.89
CA GLY A 20 27.71 48.86 -9.03
C GLY A 20 27.99 49.66 -7.75
N PHE A 21 27.65 49.11 -6.58
CA PHE A 21 28.01 49.65 -5.27
C PHE A 21 29.52 49.78 -5.11
N PHE A 22 30.25 48.69 -5.37
CA PHE A 22 31.71 48.65 -5.24
C PHE A 22 32.38 49.69 -6.13
N TYR A 23 31.92 49.83 -7.38
CA TYR A 23 32.42 50.82 -8.33
C TYR A 23 32.10 52.27 -7.90
N TYR A 24 30.87 52.57 -7.48
CA TYR A 24 30.49 53.91 -7.03
C TYR A 24 31.24 54.35 -5.76
N TYR A 25 31.43 53.41 -4.84
CA TYR A 25 32.14 53.65 -3.58
C TYR A 25 33.62 53.97 -3.83
N LEU A 26 34.29 53.18 -4.67
CA LEU A 26 35.71 53.36 -4.98
C LEU A 26 35.98 54.55 -5.91
N ALA A 27 35.16 54.76 -6.95
CA ALA A 27 35.46 55.71 -8.01
C ALA A 27 34.97 57.13 -7.73
N LYS A 28 33.76 57.29 -7.18
CA LYS A 28 33.11 58.63 -7.07
C LYS A 28 33.09 59.20 -5.65
N LYS A 29 33.47 58.43 -4.62
CA LYS A 29 33.40 58.81 -3.18
C LYS A 29 32.02 59.33 -2.72
N GLU A 30 30.96 59.15 -3.51
CA GLU A 30 29.59 59.53 -3.16
C GLU A 30 28.96 58.49 -2.22
N LYS A 31 29.28 58.60 -0.92
CA LYS A 31 28.88 57.63 0.12
C LYS A 31 27.37 57.36 0.16
N LEU A 32 26.55 58.39 -0.05
CA LEU A 32 25.09 58.30 0.06
C LEU A 32 24.48 57.40 -1.02
N LYS A 33 24.89 57.54 -2.29
CA LYS A 33 24.40 56.70 -3.39
C LYS A 33 24.90 55.26 -3.25
N ALA A 34 26.13 55.08 -2.77
CA ALA A 34 26.67 53.76 -2.48
C ALA A 34 25.80 53.04 -1.42
N ILE A 35 25.47 53.71 -0.30
CA ILE A 35 24.62 53.12 0.74
C ILE A 35 23.26 52.68 0.17
N TYR A 36 22.61 53.50 -0.67
CA TYR A 36 21.35 53.10 -1.32
C TYR A 36 21.48 51.86 -2.20
N CYS A 37 22.52 51.75 -3.04
CA CYS A 37 22.75 50.56 -3.86
C CYS A 37 22.95 49.30 -3.01
N PHE A 38 23.66 49.41 -1.89
CA PHE A 38 23.88 48.31 -0.96
C PHE A 38 22.59 47.85 -0.28
N ILE A 39 21.75 48.79 0.19
CA ILE A 39 20.45 48.49 0.79
C ILE A 39 19.55 47.77 -0.23
N ILE A 40 19.49 48.25 -1.48
CA ILE A 40 18.69 47.61 -2.54
C ILE A 40 19.21 46.19 -2.80
N ALA A 41 20.53 45.99 -2.89
CA ALA A 41 21.09 44.66 -3.07
C ALA A 41 20.71 43.70 -1.93
N ILE A 42 20.74 44.14 -0.67
CA ILE A 42 20.29 43.35 0.48
C ILE A 42 18.81 42.98 0.33
N VAL A 43 17.95 43.95 0.00
CA VAL A 43 16.51 43.70 -0.16
C VAL A 43 16.25 42.67 -1.26
N VAL A 44 16.96 42.76 -2.40
CA VAL A 44 16.84 41.77 -3.50
C VAL A 44 17.28 40.39 -3.03
N VAL A 45 18.41 40.26 -2.33
CA VAL A 45 18.86 38.97 -1.78
C VAL A 45 17.84 38.39 -0.80
N LEU A 46 17.25 39.23 0.06
CA LEU A 46 16.25 38.80 1.03
C LEU A 46 14.97 38.28 0.36
N ILE A 47 14.53 38.95 -0.72
CA ILE A 47 13.43 38.48 -1.57
C ILE A 47 13.76 37.12 -2.20
N ILE A 48 14.99 36.93 -2.71
CA ILE A 48 15.43 35.64 -3.28
C ILE A 48 15.35 34.53 -2.23
N VAL A 49 15.89 34.77 -1.03
CA VAL A 49 15.86 33.78 0.06
C VAL A 49 14.42 33.39 0.38
N ILE A 50 13.53 34.37 0.58
CA ILE A 50 12.09 34.12 0.86
C ILE A 50 11.45 33.30 -0.26
N LEU A 51 11.72 33.64 -1.53
CA LEU A 51 11.17 32.92 -2.67
C LEU A 51 11.68 31.47 -2.73
N MET A 52 12.96 31.23 -2.45
CA MET A 52 13.51 29.87 -2.37
C MET A 52 12.86 29.08 -1.23
N THR A 53 12.78 29.65 -0.03
CA THR A 53 12.16 28.96 1.12
C THR A 53 10.68 28.67 0.88
N SER A 54 9.96 29.60 0.24
CA SER A 54 8.57 29.41 -0.13
C SER A 54 8.40 28.33 -1.20
N ASN A 55 9.29 28.27 -2.20
CA ASN A 55 9.21 27.26 -3.26
C ASN A 55 9.53 25.87 -2.72
N ASP A 56 10.50 25.75 -1.81
CA ASP A 56 10.81 24.49 -1.11
C ASP A 56 9.65 24.06 -0.22
N ASN A 57 9.03 25.00 0.52
CA ASN A 57 7.83 24.71 1.30
C ASN A 57 6.64 24.28 0.42
N ILE A 58 6.48 24.86 -0.77
CA ILE A 58 5.43 24.44 -1.71
C ILE A 58 5.76 23.07 -2.31
N LYS A 59 7.01 22.79 -2.71
CA LYS A 59 7.44 21.46 -3.16
C LYS A 59 7.19 20.40 -2.08
N ASN A 60 7.56 20.70 -0.84
CA ASN A 60 7.35 19.82 0.31
C ASN A 60 5.86 19.63 0.62
N LYS A 61 5.03 20.68 0.53
CA LYS A 61 3.57 20.59 0.72
C LYS A 61 2.86 19.83 -0.41
N SER A 62 3.27 20.05 -1.66
CA SER A 62 2.73 19.32 -2.81
C SER A 62 3.12 17.84 -2.77
N GLN A 63 4.32 17.51 -2.29
CA GLN A 63 4.70 16.11 -2.02
C GLN A 63 3.95 15.53 -0.80
N ALA A 64 3.70 16.34 0.23
CA ALA A 64 2.92 15.94 1.41
C ALA A 64 1.41 15.76 1.15
N HIS A 65 0.92 16.04 -0.07
CA HIS A 65 -0.48 15.82 -0.47
C HIS A 65 -0.63 14.73 -1.54
N ALA A 66 0.46 14.12 -2.00
CA ALA A 66 0.38 12.90 -2.80
C ALA A 66 0.33 11.72 -1.83
N ASN A 67 -0.75 10.91 -1.87
CA ASN A 67 -0.85 9.69 -1.07
C ASN A 67 0.42 8.85 -1.26
N PRO A 68 1.26 8.65 -0.22
CA PRO A 68 2.55 7.97 -0.34
C PRO A 68 2.42 6.57 -0.91
N LEU A 69 1.31 5.90 -0.61
CA LEU A 69 0.93 4.62 -1.21
C LEU A 69 -0.41 4.77 -1.90
N HIS A 70 -0.48 4.36 -3.16
CA HIS A 70 -1.74 4.26 -3.88
C HIS A 70 -2.19 2.81 -3.95
N VAL A 71 -3.43 2.54 -3.50
CA VAL A 71 -4.00 1.19 -3.47
C VAL A 71 -5.05 1.05 -4.57
N ARG A 72 -4.90 0.03 -5.41
CA ARG A 72 -5.82 -0.31 -6.48
C ARG A 72 -6.46 -1.67 -6.22
N TYR A 73 -7.79 -1.70 -6.20
CA TYR A 73 -8.55 -2.95 -6.24
C TYR A 73 -8.49 -3.56 -7.65
N LEU A 74 -8.29 -4.87 -7.73
CA LEU A 74 -8.29 -5.58 -9.02
C LEU A 74 -9.46 -6.57 -9.11
N THR A 75 -9.54 -7.53 -8.18
CA THR A 75 -10.61 -8.53 -8.15
C THR A 75 -10.75 -9.14 -6.76
N SER A 76 -11.83 -9.87 -6.52
CA SER A 76 -12.04 -10.62 -5.29
C SER A 76 -12.88 -11.87 -5.53
N LEU A 77 -12.77 -12.80 -4.59
CA LEU A 77 -13.57 -14.02 -4.49
C LEU A 77 -14.21 -14.03 -3.11
N VAL A 78 -15.53 -14.15 -3.10
CA VAL A 78 -16.32 -14.41 -1.89
C VAL A 78 -16.64 -15.89 -1.88
N LEU A 79 -16.26 -16.57 -0.80
CA LEU A 79 -16.42 -18.01 -0.64
C LEU A 79 -17.38 -18.28 0.51
N GLU A 80 -18.30 -19.22 0.28
CA GLU A 80 -19.16 -19.75 1.33
C GLU A 80 -18.33 -20.43 2.42
N TYR A 81 -18.84 -20.51 3.65
CA TYR A 81 -18.18 -21.24 4.72
C TYR A 81 -18.94 -22.54 5.05
N PRO A 82 -18.26 -23.70 5.12
CA PRO A 82 -16.86 -23.93 4.73
C PRO A 82 -16.70 -23.90 3.20
N GLY A 83 -15.67 -23.18 2.73
CA GLY A 83 -15.43 -22.95 1.31
C GLY A 83 -14.47 -23.95 0.68
N PRO A 84 -14.42 -24.01 -0.66
CA PRO A 84 -13.51 -24.92 -1.37
C PRO A 84 -12.04 -24.50 -1.27
N LEU A 85 -11.74 -23.23 -0.97
CA LEU A 85 -10.36 -22.76 -0.78
C LEU A 85 -9.95 -22.92 0.68
N LEU A 86 -8.91 -23.71 0.90
CA LEU A 86 -8.47 -24.17 2.21
C LEU A 86 -7.04 -23.71 2.48
N TYR A 87 -6.80 -23.19 3.68
CA TYR A 87 -5.48 -22.84 4.18
C TYR A 87 -5.02 -23.87 5.21
N VAL A 88 -3.92 -24.56 4.94
CA VAL A 88 -3.32 -25.52 5.87
C VAL A 88 -2.24 -24.83 6.68
N TYR A 89 -2.30 -25.00 8.00
CA TYR A 89 -1.33 -24.39 8.92
C TYR A 89 -0.89 -25.34 10.02
N ASP A 90 0.32 -25.08 10.55
CA ASP A 90 0.85 -25.77 11.72
C ASP A 90 0.34 -25.11 13.01
N SER A 91 -0.10 -25.93 13.96
CA SER A 91 -0.56 -25.53 15.29
C SER A 91 0.05 -26.42 16.37
N GLU A 92 -0.20 -26.10 17.64
CA GLU A 92 0.19 -26.96 18.78
C GLU A 92 -0.52 -28.33 18.75
N PHE A 93 -1.67 -28.43 18.10
CA PHE A 93 -2.43 -29.67 17.94
C PHE A 93 -2.04 -30.44 16.66
N GLY A 94 -1.01 -29.99 15.95
CA GLY A 94 -0.63 -30.51 14.64
C GLY A 94 -1.16 -29.66 13.49
N LYS A 95 -1.26 -30.26 12.31
CA LYS A 95 -1.73 -29.58 11.09
C LYS A 95 -3.24 -29.46 11.08
N LEU A 96 -3.73 -28.26 10.78
CA LEU A 96 -5.15 -27.92 10.75
C LEU A 96 -5.51 -27.23 9.43
N ILE A 97 -6.82 -27.16 9.15
CA ILE A 97 -7.37 -26.46 7.98
C ILE A 97 -8.21 -25.27 8.45
N ALA A 98 -7.90 -24.07 7.94
CA ALA A 98 -8.77 -22.91 8.02
C ALA A 98 -9.41 -22.65 6.64
N PRO A 99 -10.75 -22.64 6.52
CA PRO A 99 -11.42 -22.26 5.27
C PRO A 99 -11.19 -20.78 4.96
N VAL A 100 -10.83 -20.47 3.72
CA VAL A 100 -10.76 -19.09 3.23
C VAL A 100 -12.19 -18.64 2.93
N GLY A 101 -12.61 -17.53 3.53
CA GLY A 101 -13.92 -16.92 3.30
C GLY A 101 -13.89 -15.80 2.27
N TYR A 102 -12.79 -15.06 2.21
CA TYR A 102 -12.63 -13.96 1.28
C TYR A 102 -11.19 -13.91 0.76
N ALA A 103 -11.05 -13.83 -0.56
CA ALA A 103 -9.76 -13.63 -1.20
C ALA A 103 -9.83 -12.37 -2.06
N VAL A 104 -8.81 -11.53 -2.02
CA VAL A 104 -8.80 -10.27 -2.79
C VAL A 104 -7.44 -10.04 -3.39
N VAL A 105 -7.46 -9.50 -4.60
CA VAL A 105 -6.28 -8.99 -5.27
C VAL A 105 -6.27 -7.49 -5.17
N ILE A 106 -5.19 -6.97 -4.59
CA ILE A 106 -4.87 -5.56 -4.61
C ILE A 106 -3.51 -5.34 -5.27
N GLU A 107 -3.30 -4.10 -5.69
CA GLU A 107 -2.00 -3.57 -6.03
C GLU A 107 -1.71 -2.33 -5.18
N VAL A 108 -0.46 -2.21 -4.72
CA VAL A 108 0.02 -1.07 -3.97
C VAL A 108 1.20 -0.47 -4.70
N VAL A 109 1.08 0.80 -5.08
CA VAL A 109 2.10 1.56 -5.80
C VAL A 109 2.78 2.52 -4.84
N ASN A 110 4.12 2.54 -4.84
CA ASN A 110 4.89 3.53 -4.08
C ASN A 110 4.99 4.84 -4.86
N ASN A 111 4.27 5.87 -4.42
CA ASN A 111 4.35 7.20 -5.01
C ASN A 111 5.43 8.08 -4.38
N ARG A 112 6.14 7.59 -3.36
CA ARG A 112 7.22 8.34 -2.72
C ARG A 112 8.41 8.47 -3.67
N PRO A 113 9.19 9.55 -3.56
CA PRO A 113 10.48 9.65 -4.25
C PRO A 113 11.55 8.72 -3.66
N THR A 114 11.26 8.03 -2.55
CA THR A 114 12.16 7.11 -1.86
C THR A 114 11.59 5.69 -1.82
N PRO A 115 12.43 4.64 -1.84
CA PRO A 115 11.98 3.28 -1.61
C PRO A 115 11.25 3.14 -0.27
N THR A 116 10.25 2.26 -0.20
CA THR A 116 9.51 1.99 1.03
C THR A 116 9.07 0.55 1.12
N LYS A 117 8.61 0.14 2.29
CA LYS A 117 8.12 -1.22 2.54
C LYS A 117 6.83 -1.15 3.34
N ILE A 118 5.96 -2.12 3.13
CA ILE A 118 4.73 -2.25 3.91
C ILE A 118 5.08 -2.84 5.28
N ALA A 119 4.71 -2.12 6.34
CA ALA A 119 4.90 -2.54 7.72
C ALA A 119 3.69 -3.30 8.25
N SER A 120 2.49 -2.83 7.97
CA SER A 120 1.25 -3.48 8.38
C SER A 120 0.13 -3.20 7.39
N TYR A 121 -0.88 -4.07 7.34
CA TYR A 121 -2.09 -3.86 6.55
C TYR A 121 -3.23 -4.72 7.08
N TYR A 122 -4.45 -4.34 6.76
CA TYR A 122 -5.65 -5.10 7.07
C TYR A 122 -6.79 -4.71 6.13
N ILE A 123 -7.88 -5.49 6.15
CA ILE A 123 -9.10 -5.20 5.39
C ILE A 123 -10.31 -5.18 6.32
N ASP A 124 -11.20 -4.19 6.15
CA ASP A 124 -12.59 -4.23 6.63
C ASP A 124 -13.53 -4.45 5.46
N VAL A 125 -14.64 -5.13 5.72
CA VAL A 125 -15.80 -5.15 4.83
C VAL A 125 -16.91 -4.26 5.41
N GLY A 126 -17.61 -3.53 4.55
CA GLY A 126 -18.76 -2.71 4.93
C GLY A 126 -20.06 -3.51 4.87
N VAL A 127 -20.62 -3.86 6.02
CA VAL A 127 -21.83 -4.69 6.15
C VAL A 127 -22.85 -3.96 7.01
N GLY A 128 -24.04 -3.68 6.46
CA GLY A 128 -25.13 -3.05 7.23
C GLY A 128 -24.75 -1.70 7.88
N GLY A 129 -23.85 -0.94 7.24
CA GLY A 129 -23.33 0.33 7.78
C GLY A 129 -22.23 0.19 8.83
N GLN A 130 -21.81 -1.03 9.16
CA GLN A 130 -20.70 -1.31 10.06
C GLN A 130 -19.46 -1.79 9.30
N TRP A 131 -18.28 -1.47 9.84
CA TRP A 131 -17.01 -1.98 9.33
C TRP A 131 -16.59 -3.19 10.15
N ILE A 132 -16.42 -4.33 9.48
CA ILE A 132 -16.03 -5.58 10.12
C ILE A 132 -14.64 -5.96 9.64
N ARG A 133 -13.71 -6.06 10.60
CA ARG A 133 -12.33 -6.49 10.35
C ARG A 133 -12.32 -7.95 9.92
N LEU A 134 -11.71 -8.21 8.77
CA LEU A 134 -11.40 -9.58 8.36
C LEU A 134 -10.05 -10.02 8.93
N LEU A 135 -9.98 -11.28 9.35
CA LEU A 135 -8.76 -11.90 9.83
C LEU A 135 -7.91 -12.34 8.63
N ASN A 136 -6.69 -11.81 8.51
CA ASN A 136 -5.74 -12.26 7.50
C ASN A 136 -5.15 -13.62 7.89
N LEU A 137 -5.23 -14.61 7.01
CA LEU A 137 -4.69 -15.96 7.20
C LEU A 137 -3.17 -16.03 6.98
N SER A 138 -2.57 -15.03 6.34
CA SER A 138 -1.14 -15.02 6.00
C SER A 138 -0.22 -14.55 7.13
N THR A 139 -0.66 -14.55 8.39
CA THR A 139 0.23 -14.27 9.53
C THR A 139 1.26 -15.37 9.79
N LEU A 140 1.27 -16.44 9.00
CA LEU A 140 2.09 -17.63 9.22
C LEU A 140 3.08 -17.88 8.07
N ILE A 141 4.20 -18.53 8.41
CA ILE A 141 5.44 -18.58 7.61
C ILE A 141 5.30 -19.37 6.29
N SER A 142 4.31 -20.27 6.20
CA SER A 142 4.01 -21.08 5.01
C SER A 142 2.64 -20.75 4.42
N ILE A 143 2.59 -20.50 3.10
CA ILE A 143 1.33 -20.39 2.36
C ILE A 143 1.04 -21.73 1.70
N ASP A 144 0.34 -22.59 2.43
CA ASP A 144 -0.13 -23.89 1.95
C ASP A 144 -1.64 -23.81 1.68
N LEU A 145 -1.98 -23.32 0.48
CA LEU A 145 -3.36 -23.20 0.01
C LEU A 145 -3.74 -24.38 -0.88
N PHE A 146 -4.97 -24.85 -0.71
CA PHE A 146 -5.53 -25.97 -1.45
C PHE A 146 -6.93 -25.65 -1.94
N TRP A 147 -7.30 -26.18 -3.10
CA TRP A 147 -8.67 -26.17 -3.59
C TRP A 147 -9.28 -27.56 -3.45
N ALA A 148 -10.29 -27.70 -2.59
CA ALA A 148 -11.15 -28.86 -2.51
C ALA A 148 -12.21 -28.78 -3.61
N MET A 149 -12.29 -29.80 -4.46
CA MET A 149 -13.33 -29.90 -5.48
C MET A 149 -14.63 -30.38 -4.82
N ASP A 150 -14.70 -31.68 -4.52
CA ASP A 150 -15.89 -32.31 -3.92
C ASP A 150 -15.59 -32.95 -2.55
N SER A 151 -14.31 -33.16 -2.22
CA SER A 151 -13.90 -33.80 -0.98
C SER A 151 -12.49 -33.39 -0.56
N LEU A 152 -12.21 -33.53 0.75
CA LEU A 152 -10.87 -33.34 1.30
C LEU A 152 -9.87 -34.39 0.83
N LYS A 153 -10.32 -35.52 0.25
CA LYS A 153 -9.44 -36.60 -0.23
C LYS A 153 -8.69 -36.26 -1.51
N ALA A 154 -9.20 -35.30 -2.28
CA ALA A 154 -8.65 -34.93 -3.58
C ALA A 154 -8.55 -33.41 -3.69
N CYS A 155 -7.72 -32.83 -2.83
CA CYS A 155 -7.44 -31.40 -2.85
C CYS A 155 -6.31 -31.08 -3.82
N ARG A 156 -6.43 -30.00 -4.58
CA ARG A 156 -5.35 -29.50 -5.45
C ARG A 156 -4.55 -28.45 -4.71
N ARG A 157 -3.23 -28.63 -4.62
CA ARG A 157 -2.36 -27.60 -4.04
C ARG A 157 -2.21 -26.42 -5.01
N LEU A 158 -2.42 -25.22 -4.49
CA LEU A 158 -2.29 -23.97 -5.23
C LEU A 158 -0.95 -23.30 -4.87
N ASP A 159 -0.20 -22.86 -5.88
CA ASP A 159 1.07 -22.17 -5.68
C ASP A 159 0.90 -20.66 -5.83
N PHE A 160 0.93 -19.94 -4.69
CA PHE A 160 0.85 -18.48 -4.64
C PHE A 160 2.20 -17.81 -4.35
N ARG A 161 3.33 -18.53 -4.43
CA ARG A 161 4.64 -17.96 -4.02
C ARG A 161 5.04 -16.72 -4.82
N THR A 162 4.61 -16.62 -6.09
CA THR A 162 4.88 -15.46 -6.95
C THR A 162 3.80 -14.38 -6.87
N ASN A 163 2.60 -14.74 -6.41
CA ASN A 163 1.39 -13.93 -6.56
C ASN A 163 0.66 -13.68 -5.22
N SER A 164 1.27 -14.02 -4.08
CA SER A 164 0.79 -13.63 -2.75
C SER A 164 1.23 -12.19 -2.47
N PHE A 165 0.27 -11.37 -2.08
CA PHE A 165 0.52 -10.01 -1.63
C PHE A 165 1.33 -10.03 -0.34
N ASP A 166 0.99 -10.92 0.59
CA ASP A 166 1.58 -10.99 1.91
C ASP A 166 3.08 -11.33 1.86
N LEU A 167 3.49 -12.28 1.01
CA LEU A 167 4.91 -12.60 0.77
C LEU A 167 5.66 -11.40 0.18
N GLN A 168 5.06 -10.73 -0.81
CA GLN A 168 5.67 -9.55 -1.42
C GLN A 168 5.78 -8.39 -0.43
N ALA A 169 4.74 -8.10 0.34
CA ALA A 169 4.73 -7.04 1.35
C ALA A 169 5.79 -7.28 2.43
N ARG A 170 6.01 -8.55 2.82
CA ARG A 170 7.01 -8.93 3.82
C ARG A 170 8.45 -8.85 3.30
N ASP A 171 8.70 -9.21 2.04
CA ASP A 171 10.07 -9.44 1.58
C ASP A 171 10.58 -8.32 0.64
N LYS A 172 9.69 -7.59 -0.03
CA LYS A 172 10.03 -6.62 -1.07
C LYS A 172 10.15 -5.18 -0.52
N ASN A 173 11.23 -4.51 -0.90
CA ASN A 173 11.33 -3.05 -0.83
C ASN A 173 10.82 -2.48 -2.15
N ILE A 174 9.86 -1.57 -2.10
CA ILE A 174 9.12 -1.03 -3.25
C ILE A 174 9.82 0.26 -3.69
N ALA A 175 10.47 0.26 -4.85
CA ALA A 175 11.11 1.45 -5.39
C ALA A 175 10.09 2.54 -5.78
N PRO A 176 10.49 3.82 -5.92
CA PRO A 176 9.63 4.88 -6.44
C PRO A 176 8.97 4.50 -7.77
N GLY A 177 7.64 4.59 -7.85
CA GLY A 177 6.83 4.23 -9.01
C GLY A 177 6.62 2.72 -9.21
N GLU A 178 7.25 1.88 -8.40
CA GLU A 178 7.06 0.44 -8.45
C GLU A 178 5.80 0.02 -7.68
N SER A 179 5.26 -1.15 -8.02
CA SER A 179 4.13 -1.75 -7.32
C SER A 179 4.42 -3.16 -6.78
N ILE A 180 3.59 -3.54 -5.81
CA ILE A 180 3.40 -4.94 -5.44
C ILE A 180 1.95 -5.30 -5.68
N LYS A 181 1.71 -6.51 -6.20
CA LYS A 181 0.39 -6.95 -6.63
C LYS A 181 0.22 -8.42 -6.26
N GLY A 182 -0.88 -8.78 -5.62
CA GLY A 182 -1.10 -10.17 -5.27
C GLY A 182 -2.40 -10.44 -4.52
N TRP A 183 -2.63 -11.72 -4.29
CA TRP A 183 -3.73 -12.25 -3.50
C TRP A 183 -3.45 -12.11 -2.00
N MET A 184 -4.50 -11.74 -1.28
CA MET A 184 -4.60 -11.75 0.17
C MET A 184 -5.75 -12.68 0.55
N PHE A 185 -5.61 -13.43 1.64
CA PHE A 185 -6.58 -14.45 2.05
C PHE A 185 -7.09 -14.19 3.45
N PHE A 186 -8.41 -14.22 3.60
CA PHE A 186 -9.07 -13.87 4.83
C PHE A 186 -10.11 -14.90 5.24
N GLU A 187 -10.29 -14.99 6.54
CA GLU A 187 -11.36 -15.76 7.15
C GLU A 187 -12.57 -14.88 7.46
N TRP A 188 -13.77 -15.43 7.29
CA TRP A 188 -14.98 -14.82 7.83
C TRP A 188 -14.98 -14.86 9.36
N PRO A 189 -15.29 -13.74 10.04
CA PRO A 189 -15.61 -13.74 11.46
C PRO A 189 -16.74 -14.73 11.75
N ILE A 190 -16.74 -15.31 12.96
CA ILE A 190 -17.69 -16.35 13.36
C ILE A 190 -19.14 -15.92 13.16
N GLU A 191 -19.41 -14.62 13.32
CA GLU A 191 -20.73 -14.01 13.19
C GLU A 191 -21.24 -14.01 11.73
N LEU A 192 -20.34 -14.14 10.73
CA LEU A 192 -20.67 -14.08 9.29
C LEU A 192 -20.60 -15.44 8.57
N ARG A 193 -20.03 -16.47 9.20
CA ARG A 193 -19.79 -17.79 8.55
C ARG A 193 -21.07 -18.48 8.05
N GLY A 194 -22.22 -18.28 8.69
CA GLY A 194 -23.48 -18.93 8.29
C GLY A 194 -24.37 -18.09 7.36
N ASN A 195 -24.10 -16.81 7.22
CA ASN A 195 -24.87 -15.88 6.41
C ASN A 195 -23.95 -14.78 5.91
N ILE A 196 -23.29 -15.05 4.78
CA ILE A 196 -22.33 -14.12 4.22
C ILE A 196 -23.10 -12.91 3.70
N PRO A 197 -22.88 -11.74 4.28
CA PRO A 197 -23.63 -10.55 3.90
C PRO A 197 -23.22 -10.11 2.51
N SER A 198 -24.16 -9.58 1.74
CA SER A 198 -23.81 -8.76 0.57
C SER A 198 -23.12 -7.48 1.07
N PHE A 199 -21.86 -7.29 0.70
CA PHE A 199 -21.13 -6.04 0.90
C PHE A 199 -20.71 -5.50 -0.46
N SER A 200 -20.73 -4.18 -0.64
CA SER A 200 -20.27 -3.53 -1.87
C SER A 200 -18.97 -2.74 -1.67
N ASN A 201 -18.49 -2.65 -0.44
CA ASN A 201 -17.39 -1.77 -0.09
C ASN A 201 -16.40 -2.54 0.78
N ILE A 202 -15.13 -2.39 0.44
CA ILE A 202 -14.02 -2.80 1.31
C ILE A 202 -13.20 -1.57 1.68
N ARG A 203 -12.55 -1.67 2.82
CA ARG A 203 -11.61 -0.67 3.28
C ARG A 203 -10.27 -1.34 3.49
N VAL A 204 -9.26 -0.90 2.74
CA VAL A 204 -7.90 -1.39 2.86
C VAL A 204 -7.10 -0.36 3.63
N PHE A 205 -6.49 -0.79 4.72
CA PHE A 205 -5.52 0.00 5.46
C PHE A 205 -4.13 -0.52 5.19
N ILE A 206 -3.20 0.38 4.97
CA ILE A 206 -1.79 0.06 4.77
C ILE A 206 -0.94 1.08 5.55
N GLU A 207 0.06 0.57 6.25
CA GLU A 207 1.07 1.36 6.92
C GLU A 207 2.43 1.02 6.33
N ASN A 208 3.25 2.02 6.05
CA ASN A 208 4.63 1.81 5.60
C ASN A 208 5.63 1.85 6.77
N ILE A 209 6.88 1.49 6.51
CA ILE A 209 7.97 1.52 7.50
C ILE A 209 8.31 2.92 8.03
N HIS A 210 7.77 3.98 7.43
CA HIS A 210 7.91 5.36 7.90
C HIS A 210 6.73 5.79 8.81
N GLY A 211 5.78 4.89 9.09
CA GLY A 211 4.61 5.14 9.94
C GLY A 211 3.49 5.91 9.23
N GLU A 212 3.56 6.08 7.92
CA GLU A 212 2.49 6.71 7.14
C GLU A 212 1.38 5.70 6.90
N LYS A 213 0.14 6.17 7.05
CA LYS A 213 -1.05 5.34 7.04
C LYS A 213 -1.95 5.79 5.91
N GLU A 214 -2.36 4.83 5.10
CA GLU A 214 -3.33 5.01 4.04
C GLU A 214 -4.58 4.19 4.36
N ASN A 215 -5.73 4.79 4.11
CA ASN A 215 -7.01 4.16 4.36
C ASN A 215 -7.91 4.39 3.15
N VAL A 216 -7.98 3.38 2.29
CA VAL A 216 -8.66 3.48 0.99
C VAL A 216 -9.95 2.69 1.04
N VAL A 217 -11.06 3.38 0.85
CA VAL A 217 -12.37 2.75 0.63
C VAL A 217 -12.50 2.45 -0.86
N LEU A 218 -12.71 1.18 -1.19
CA LEU A 218 -12.80 0.69 -2.55
C LEU A 218 -14.21 0.15 -2.76
N ASP A 219 -14.88 0.65 -3.80
CA ASP A 219 -16.17 0.12 -4.25
C ASP A 219 -15.92 -1.16 -5.05
N VAL A 220 -16.52 -2.25 -4.58
CA VAL A 220 -16.40 -3.59 -5.14
C VAL A 220 -17.62 -3.84 -6.04
N ILE A 221 -17.63 -3.19 -7.20
CA ILE A 221 -18.79 -3.23 -8.11
C ILE A 221 -18.87 -4.59 -8.85
N ASN A 222 -17.83 -5.41 -8.80
CA ASN A 222 -17.74 -6.70 -9.49
C ASN A 222 -17.29 -7.82 -8.54
N ILE A 223 -18.15 -8.20 -7.60
CA ILE A 223 -17.93 -9.41 -6.80
C ILE A 223 -18.31 -10.61 -7.66
N GLN A 224 -17.35 -11.49 -7.90
CA GLN A 224 -17.53 -12.66 -8.78
C GLN A 224 -17.82 -13.91 -7.95
N GLU A 225 -18.74 -14.75 -8.42
CA GLU A 225 -19.00 -16.07 -7.84
C GLU A 225 -17.75 -16.96 -7.95
N ALA A 226 -17.50 -17.76 -6.91
CA ALA A 226 -16.27 -18.52 -6.76
C ALA A 226 -16.17 -19.71 -7.75
N GLY A 227 -15.02 -19.82 -8.43
CA GLY A 227 -14.66 -21.00 -9.24
C GLY A 227 -13.16 -21.08 -9.49
N ILE A 228 -12.60 -22.30 -9.59
CA ILE A 228 -11.16 -22.52 -9.79
C ILE A 228 -10.63 -21.92 -11.11
N SER A 229 -11.48 -21.85 -12.14
CA SER A 229 -11.16 -21.19 -13.42
C SER A 229 -10.91 -19.68 -13.25
N MET A 230 -11.49 -19.06 -12.23
CA MET A 230 -11.29 -17.63 -11.93
C MET A 230 -9.88 -17.34 -11.40
N LEU A 231 -9.26 -18.33 -10.76
CA LEU A 231 -7.86 -18.24 -10.33
C LEU A 231 -6.85 -18.40 -11.49
N GLN A 232 -7.33 -18.74 -12.70
CA GLN A 232 -6.49 -18.96 -13.89
C GLN A 232 -6.63 -17.83 -14.94
N GLY A 233 -7.59 -16.91 -14.78
CA GLY A 233 -8.04 -15.98 -15.83
C GLY A 233 -7.36 -14.60 -15.91
N SER A 234 -6.24 -14.35 -15.21
CA SER A 234 -5.57 -13.04 -15.25
C SER A 234 -4.04 -13.16 -15.19
N GLU A 235 -3.32 -12.04 -15.30
CA GLU A 235 -1.85 -11.96 -15.09
C GLU A 235 -1.38 -12.60 -13.76
N LEU A 236 -2.28 -12.80 -12.79
CA LEU A 236 -2.02 -13.51 -11.54
C LEU A 236 -2.38 -14.99 -11.68
N ILE A 237 -1.58 -15.71 -12.47
CA ILE A 237 -1.75 -17.14 -12.70
C ILE A 237 -1.50 -17.88 -11.38
N VAL A 238 -2.50 -18.61 -10.90
CA VAL A 238 -2.31 -19.59 -9.84
C VAL A 238 -1.93 -20.92 -10.48
N TYR A 239 -0.68 -21.33 -10.30
CA TYR A 239 -0.25 -22.64 -10.77
C TYR A 239 -0.84 -23.70 -9.84
N SER A 240 -1.80 -24.48 -10.36
CA SER A 240 -2.13 -25.75 -9.73
C SER A 240 -0.90 -26.63 -9.86
N ARG A 241 -0.31 -27.03 -8.74
CA ARG A 241 0.58 -28.19 -8.78
C ARG A 241 -0.29 -29.40 -9.08
N VAL A 242 0.23 -30.34 -9.88
CA VAL A 242 -0.43 -31.62 -10.18
C VAL A 242 -0.45 -32.54 -8.96
N GLU A 243 0.15 -32.10 -7.85
CA GLU A 243 0.10 -32.76 -6.55
C GLU A 243 -1.32 -32.66 -5.96
N ASN A 244 -2.09 -33.72 -6.15
CA ASN A 244 -3.27 -33.97 -5.34
C ASN A 244 -2.83 -34.32 -3.92
N ALA A 245 -3.47 -33.73 -2.92
CA ALA A 245 -3.25 -34.02 -1.51
C ALA A 245 -4.54 -34.54 -0.88
N ASP A 246 -4.38 -35.55 -0.01
CA ASP A 246 -5.44 -35.99 0.88
C ASP A 246 -5.34 -35.23 2.20
N LEU A 247 -6.30 -34.35 2.44
CA LEU A 247 -6.45 -33.55 3.65
C LEU A 247 -7.54 -34.11 4.58
N SER A 248 -8.15 -35.26 4.27
CA SER A 248 -9.30 -35.79 5.02
C SER A 248 -8.96 -36.24 6.43
N GLY A 249 -7.67 -36.43 6.74
CA GLY A 249 -7.19 -36.71 8.10
C GLY A 249 -6.94 -35.45 8.95
N LEU A 250 -7.10 -34.24 8.39
CA LEU A 250 -6.91 -32.99 9.12
C LEU A 250 -8.26 -32.45 9.60
N GLU A 251 -8.24 -31.82 10.76
CA GLU A 251 -9.42 -31.15 11.31
C GLU A 251 -9.59 -29.75 10.71
N VAL A 252 -10.84 -29.40 10.39
CA VAL A 252 -11.19 -28.06 9.92
C VAL A 252 -11.47 -27.17 11.12
N ILE A 253 -10.47 -26.37 11.49
CA ILE A 253 -10.53 -25.43 12.61
C ILE A 253 -10.20 -24.02 12.11
N PRO A 254 -11.20 -23.12 12.10
CA PRO A 254 -11.02 -21.68 12.03
C PRO A 254 -9.81 -21.10 12.76
N PHE A 255 -9.12 -20.15 12.14
CA PHE A 255 -7.97 -19.50 12.77
C PHE A 255 -8.40 -18.55 13.89
N VAL A 256 -9.52 -17.84 13.73
CA VAL A 256 -10.06 -16.91 14.75
C VAL A 256 -10.29 -17.62 16.09
N ASP A 257 -10.77 -18.86 16.06
CA ASP A 257 -11.19 -19.58 17.26
C ASP A 257 -10.00 -19.94 18.16
N ARG A 258 -8.78 -20.00 17.61
CA ARG A 258 -7.54 -20.14 18.39
C ARG A 258 -7.10 -18.83 19.05
N THR A 259 -7.20 -17.70 18.34
CA THR A 259 -6.75 -16.39 18.89
C THR A 259 -7.58 -15.93 20.09
N ARG A 260 -8.83 -16.37 20.20
CA ARG A 260 -9.68 -16.08 21.37
C ARG A 260 -9.33 -16.93 22.60
N GLY A 261 -8.71 -18.10 22.44
CA GLY A 261 -8.29 -18.99 23.52
C GLY A 261 -6.93 -18.66 24.16
N LEU A 262 -6.21 -17.67 23.62
CA LEU A 262 -4.90 -17.21 24.12
C LEU A 262 -5.00 -15.91 24.95
N LYS A 263 -6.20 -15.58 25.47
CA LYS A 263 -6.41 -14.45 26.38
C LYS A 263 -6.40 -14.88 27.84
#